data_AF-F3LF18-F1
#
_entry.id   AF-F3LF18-F1
#
_cell.length_a   1.000
_cell.length_b   1.000
_cell.length_c   1.000
_cell.angle_alpha   90.00
_cell.angle_beta   90.00
_cell.angle_gamma   90.00
#
_symmetry.space_group_name_H-M   'P 1'
#
loop_
_entity.id
_entity.type
_entity.pdbx_description
1 polymer ?
#
loop_
_entity_poly.entity_id
_entity_poly.type
_entity_poly.pdbx_seq_one_letter_code
_entity_poly.pdbx_strand_id
1 'polypeptide(L)' 'MGIGGIGIGPLLVILVIIILLFGTKKLKSLGGDLGSAVKGFKKALNNDADENLETPEAKTVEKETTNSEEEKK' A
#
# COMPACT_ATOMS: atom_id res chain seq x y z
N MET A 1 -8.28 19.33 27.39
CA MET A 1 -8.41 17.88 27.18
C MET A 1 -8.33 17.63 25.68
N GLY A 2 -7.12 17.75 25.13
CA GLY A 2 -6.89 17.68 23.69
C GLY A 2 -6.79 16.24 23.20
N ILE A 3 -6.94 16.07 21.89
CA ILE A 3 -6.75 14.83 21.11
C ILE A 3 -5.37 14.14 21.27
N GLY A 4 -4.49 14.64 22.15
CA GLY A 4 -3.16 14.11 22.42
C GLY A 4 -3.09 12.94 23.41
N GLY A 5 -4.22 12.35 23.81
CA GLY A 5 -4.27 11.18 24.71
C GLY A 5 -4.16 9.83 23.99
N ILE A 6 -4.26 9.79 22.66
CA ILE A 6 -4.07 8.55 21.90
C ILE A 6 -2.57 8.34 21.72
N GLY A 7 -1.97 7.63 22.65
CA GLY A 7 -0.58 7.18 22.52
C GLY A 7 -0.42 6.24 21.32
N ILE A 8 0.82 6.12 20.82
CA ILE A 8 1.19 5.18 19.75
C ILE A 8 0.90 3.72 20.15
N GLY A 9 0.90 3.40 21.45
CA GLY A 9 0.63 2.06 21.98
C GLY A 9 -0.77 1.52 21.59
N PRO A 10 -1.87 2.20 21.98
CA PRO A 10 -3.22 1.80 21.57
C PRO A 10 -3.42 1.68 20.06
N LEU A 11 -2.81 2.56 19.25
CA LEU A 11 -2.90 2.51 17.79
C LEU A 11 -2.32 1.22 17.22
N LEU A 12 -1.20 0.73 17.76
CA LEU A 12 -0.61 -0.55 17.33
C LEU A 12 -1.51 -1.75 17.64
N VAL A 13 -2.14 -1.77 18.82
CA VAL A 13 -3.06 -2.86 19.21
C VAL A 13 -4.25 -2.93 18.26
N ILE A 14 -4.83 -1.77 17.91
CA ILE A 14 -5.95 -1.69 16.96
C ILE A 14 -5.51 -2.15 15.56
N LEU A 15 -4.33 -1.73 15.10
CA LEU A 15 -3.78 -2.15 13.81
C LEU A 15 -3.64 -3.67 13.71
N VAL A 16 -3.13 -4.32 14.76
CA VAL A 16 -2.98 -5.78 14.81
C VAL A 16 -4.35 -6.47 14.69
N ILE A 17 -5.37 -5.96 15.38
CA ILE A 17 -6.74 -6.50 15.30
C ILE A 17 -7.29 -6.39 13.87
N ILE A 18 -7.10 -5.24 13.21
CA ILE A 18 -7.55 -5.04 11.82
C ILE A 18 -6.84 -6.02 10.88
N ILE A 19 -5.53 -6.21 11.04
CA ILE A 19 -4.76 -7.17 10.24
C ILE A 19 -5.27 -8.61 10.45
N LEU A 20 -5.63 -8.98 11.68
CA LEU A 20 -6.18 -10.31 11.99
C LEU A 20 -7.59 -10.50 11.40
N LEU A 21 -8.46 -9.48 11.45
CA LEU A 21 -9.83 -9.54 10.91
C LEU A 21 -9.86 -9.63 9.39
N PHE A 22 -9.10 -8.77 8.72
CA PHE A 22 -9.13 -8.65 7.26
C PHE A 22 -8.07 -9.51 6.56
N GLY A 23 -7.05 -9.95 7.30
CA GLY A 23 -5.88 -10.65 6.78
C GLY A 23 -4.91 -9.72 6.05
N THR A 24 -3.62 -10.08 6.04
CA THR A 24 -2.56 -9.31 5.37
C THR A 24 -2.74 -9.25 3.84
N LYS A 25 -3.42 -10.24 3.24
CA LYS A 25 -3.62 -10.35 1.79
C LYS A 25 -4.55 -9.25 1.24
N LYS A 26 -5.65 -8.94 1.95
CA LYS A 26 -6.57 -7.84 1.58
C LYS A 26 -5.94 -6.48 1.83
N LEU A 27 -5.25 -6.33 2.97
CA LEU A 27 -4.54 -5.10 3.31
C LEU A 27 -3.41 -4.78 2.33
N LYS A 28 -2.68 -5.80 1.84
CA LYS A 28 -1.62 -5.61 0.85
C LYS A 28 -2.14 -5.21 -0.52
N SER A 29 -3.29 -5.76 -0.97
CA SER A 29 -3.87 -5.34 -2.25
C SER A 29 -4.40 -3.90 -2.18
N LEU A 30 -5.23 -3.59 -1.18
CA LEU A 30 -5.77 -2.24 -1.02
C LEU A 30 -4.67 -1.21 -0.69
N GLY A 31 -3.71 -1.59 0.15
CA GLY A 31 -2.59 -0.74 0.53
C GLY A 31 -1.60 -0.48 -0.60
N GLY A 32 -1.46 -1.42 -1.56
CA GLY A 32 -0.67 -1.20 -2.76
C GLY A 32 -1.25 -0.11 -3.66
N ASP A 33 -2.57 -0.14 -3.87
CA ASP A 33 -3.28 0.83 -4.71
C ASP A 33 -3.32 2.22 -4.05
N LEU A 34 -3.73 2.26 -2.78
CA LEU A 34 -3.74 3.50 -1.98
C LEU A 34 -2.32 4.06 -1.80
N GLY A 35 -1.34 3.21 -1.53
CA GLY A 35 0.05 3.60 -1.35
C GLY A 35 0.66 4.19 -2.62
N SER A 36 0.32 3.65 -3.79
CA SER A 36 0.78 4.17 -5.08
C SER A 36 0.19 5.55 -5.38
N ALA A 37 -1.10 5.76 -5.09
CA ALA A 37 -1.76 7.06 -5.22
C ALA A 37 -1.16 8.11 -4.27
N VAL A 38 -0.96 7.76 -3.00
CA VAL A 38 -0.35 8.64 -2.01
C VAL A 38 1.12 8.93 -2.33
N LYS A 39 1.86 7.97 -2.89
CA LYS A 39 3.26 8.17 -3.35
C LYS A 39 3.32 9.18 -4.50
N GLY A 40 2.41 9.09 -5.47
CA GLY A 40 2.28 10.07 -6.55
C GLY A 40 1.93 11.46 -6.03
N PHE A 41 0.97 11.55 -5.09
CA PHE A 41 0.59 12.80 -4.45
C PHE A 41 1.76 13.44 -3.68
N LYS A 42 2.48 12.65 -2.88
CA LYS A 42 3.69 13.12 -2.18
C LYS A 42 4.76 13.54 -3.18
N LYS A 43 4.95 12.79 -4.28
CA LYS A 43 5.94 13.15 -5.30
C LYS A 43 5.61 14.49 -5.94
N ALA A 44 4.36 14.73 -6.34
CA ALA A 44 3.92 16.03 -6.87
C ALA A 44 4.15 17.16 -5.87
N LEU A 45 3.68 17.00 -4.63
CA LEU A 45 3.83 18.02 -3.58
C LEU A 45 5.30 18.34 -3.22
N ASN A 46 6.22 17.38 -3.40
CA ASN A 46 7.65 17.60 -3.20
C ASN A 46 8.38 18.06 -4.47
N ASN A 47 7.83 17.83 -5.68
CA ASN A 47 8.39 18.32 -6.95
C ASN A 47 8.13 19.82 -7.15
N ASP A 48 7.10 20.39 -6.51
CA ASP A 48 6.92 21.85 -6.46
C ASP A 48 7.99 22.57 -5.59
N ALA A 49 8.80 21.81 -4.82
CA ALA A 49 9.79 22.38 -3.89
C ALA A 49 11.26 22.15 -4.31
N ASP A 50 11.55 21.20 -5.20
CA ASP A 50 12.93 20.87 -5.61
C ASP A 50 12.90 20.33 -7.05
N GLU A 51 13.23 21.17 -8.03
CA GLU A 51 13.47 20.73 -9.41
C GLU A 51 14.68 19.77 -9.43
N ASN A 52 14.49 18.61 -10.09
CA ASN A 52 15.47 17.58 -10.41
C ASN A 52 15.51 16.35 -9.49
N LEU A 53 14.55 15.43 -9.65
CA LEU A 53 14.82 13.99 -9.44
C LEU A 53 14.08 13.13 -10.47
N GLU A 54 14.81 12.75 -11.51
CA GLU A 54 14.49 11.68 -12.43
C GLU A 54 14.30 10.32 -11.71
N THR A 55 13.55 9.46 -12.39
CA THR A 55 12.77 8.25 -12.05
C THR A 55 13.46 7.09 -11.29
N PRO A 56 12.70 6.11 -10.73
CA PRO A 56 12.53 4.86 -11.50
C PRO A 56 11.18 4.15 -11.38
N GLU A 57 10.88 3.40 -12.44
CA GLU A 57 9.83 2.39 -12.60
C GLU A 57 9.77 1.40 -11.42
N ALA A 58 8.56 1.13 -10.93
CA ALA A 58 8.29 -0.05 -10.10
C ALA A 58 7.71 -1.15 -10.98
N LYS A 59 8.63 -2.00 -11.44
CA LYS A 59 8.47 -3.34 -11.99
C LYS A 59 7.13 -4.02 -11.62
N THR A 60 6.46 -4.50 -12.66
CA THR A 60 5.48 -5.61 -12.65
C THR A 60 5.71 -6.58 -11.50
N VAL A 61 4.71 -6.72 -10.63
CA VAL A 61 4.53 -7.93 -9.82
C VAL A 61 3.57 -8.81 -10.58
N GLU A 62 4.14 -9.64 -11.44
CA GLU A 62 3.55 -10.90 -11.86
C GLU A 62 3.02 -11.61 -10.61
N LYS A 63 1.72 -11.88 -10.61
CA LYS A 63 1.17 -12.95 -9.81
C LYS A 63 0.57 -13.95 -10.78
N GLU A 64 1.45 -14.84 -11.24
CA GLU A 64 1.04 -16.19 -11.59
C GLU A 64 0.08 -16.70 -10.50
N THR A 65 -1.17 -16.89 -10.89
CA THR A 65 -1.96 -17.98 -10.35
C THR A 65 -2.23 -18.86 -11.55
N THR A 66 -1.33 -19.82 -11.73
CA THR A 66 -1.55 -21.05 -12.49
C THR A 66 -2.98 -21.53 -12.24
N ASN A 67 -3.82 -21.48 -13.26
CA ASN A 67 -4.83 -22.51 -13.47
C ASN A 67 -4.79 -22.87 -14.94
N SER A 68 -4.43 -24.12 -15.20
CA SER A 68 -4.21 -24.73 -16.50
C SER A 68 -5.34 -24.46 -17.48
N GLU A 69 -5.00 -23.92 -18.65
CA GLU A 69 -5.63 -24.33 -19.90
C GLU A 69 -5.01 -25.67 -20.30
N GLU A 70 -5.81 -26.73 -20.33
CA GLU A 70 -5.59 -27.79 -21.31
C GLU A 70 -6.77 -27.78 -22.29
N GLU A 71 -6.33 -27.79 -23.54
CA GLU A 71 -7.01 -27.50 -24.77
C GLU A 71 -7.94 -28.66 -25.17
N LYS A 72 -9.12 -28.27 -25.66
CA LYS A 72 -9.84 -28.88 -26.77
C LYS A 72 -9.06 -29.97 -27.52
N LYS A 73 -9.49 -31.22 -27.37
CA LYS A 73 -9.50 -32.22 -28.45
C LYS A 73 -10.76 -33.05 -28.39
#